data_AF-A2AFM8-F1
#
_entry.id   AF-A2AFM8-F1
#
_cell.length_a   1.000
_cell.length_b   1.000
_cell.length_c   1.000
_cell.angle_alpha   90.00
_cell.angle_beta   90.00
_cell.angle_gamma   90.00
#
_symmetry.space_group_name_H-M   'P 1'
#
loop_
_entity.id
_entity.type
_entity.pdbx_description
1 polymer ?
#
loop_
_entity_poly.entity_id
_entity_poly.type
_entity_poly.pdbx_seq_one_letter_code
_entity_poly.pdbx_strand_id
1 'polypeptide(L)'
;MEEKASKRAASIPQFTNSPTMVIMVGLPARGKTYISTKLTRYLNWIGTPTKVFNLGQYRREAVSYRNYEFFRPDNMEAQLIRKQCALAALKDVHKYLSREEGHVAVFDATNTTRERRSLILQFAKEHGYKVFFIESICNDPDIIAENIKQVKLGSPDYIDCDQEKVLEDFLKRIECYEINYQPLDEELDSHLSYIKIF
;
A
#
# COMPACT_ATOMS: atom_id res chain seq x y z
N MET A 1 29.10 41.71 -21.28
CA MET A 1 29.00 40.32 -20.75
C MET A 1 28.22 40.41 -19.46
N GLU A 2 26.92 40.16 -19.50
CA GLU A 2 26.08 40.13 -18.31
C GLU A 2 26.25 38.81 -17.56
N GLU A 3 26.61 38.92 -16.29
CA GLU A 3 26.76 37.83 -15.34
C GLU A 3 25.36 37.35 -14.92
N LYS A 4 24.96 36.15 -15.37
CA LYS A 4 23.70 35.54 -14.97
C LYS A 4 23.77 35.15 -13.50
N ALA A 5 23.07 35.91 -12.66
CA ALA A 5 22.82 35.57 -11.27
C ALA A 5 22.25 34.14 -11.15
N SER A 6 22.97 33.27 -10.45
CA SER A 6 22.53 31.92 -10.09
C SER A 6 21.29 32.03 -9.19
N LYS A 7 20.15 31.56 -9.70
CA LYS A 7 18.91 31.47 -8.92
C LYS A 7 19.18 30.57 -7.72
N ARG A 8 19.17 31.14 -6.51
CA ARG A 8 19.16 30.37 -5.26
C ARG A 8 18.00 29.38 -5.30
N ALA A 9 18.32 28.10 -5.43
CA ALA A 9 17.37 27.03 -5.19
C ALA A 9 16.84 27.20 -3.77
N ALA A 10 15.51 27.15 -3.60
CA ALA A 10 14.90 27.15 -2.28
C ALA A 10 15.56 26.06 -1.44
N SER A 11 16.00 26.38 -0.22
CA SER A 11 16.58 25.41 0.71
C SER A 11 15.48 24.45 1.14
N ILE A 12 15.31 23.36 0.38
CA ILE A 12 14.44 22.25 0.75
C ILE A 12 15.01 21.70 2.06
N PRO A 13 14.27 21.70 3.19
CA PRO A 13 14.76 21.08 4.40
C PRO A 13 15.03 19.61 4.11
N GLN A 14 16.23 19.12 4.45
CA GLN A 14 16.52 17.69 4.39
C GLN A 14 15.72 16.99 5.49
N PHE A 15 14.48 16.63 5.19
CA PHE A 15 13.55 16.01 6.15
C PHE A 15 13.89 14.54 6.46
N THR A 16 14.68 13.87 5.61
CA THR A 16 14.97 12.42 5.73
C THR A 16 16.46 12.11 5.60
N ASN A 17 17.13 11.81 6.71
CA ASN A 17 18.51 11.30 6.72
C ASN A 17 18.64 9.84 6.22
N SER A 18 17.50 9.16 5.98
CA SER A 18 17.47 7.79 5.46
C SER A 18 16.17 7.59 4.67
N PRO A 19 16.20 6.88 3.53
CA PRO A 19 14.99 6.53 2.79
C PRO A 19 13.96 5.81 3.68
N THR A 20 12.68 6.10 3.46
CA THR A 20 11.58 5.59 4.31
C THR A 20 10.56 4.81 3.50
N MET A 21 10.15 3.67 4.01
CA MET A 21 9.03 2.88 3.50
C MET A 21 7.79 3.14 4.36
N VAL A 22 6.72 3.64 3.73
CA VAL A 22 5.41 3.79 4.35
C VAL A 22 4.56 2.57 3.99
N ILE A 23 4.16 1.78 4.98
CA ILE A 23 3.46 0.51 4.76
C ILE A 23 1.99 0.67 5.11
N MET A 24 1.12 0.56 4.11
CA MET A 24 -0.32 0.60 4.36
C MET A 24 -0.79 -0.73 4.95
N VAL A 25 -1.68 -0.67 5.95
CA VAL A 25 -2.28 -1.84 6.61
C VAL A 25 -3.79 -1.65 6.66
N GLY A 26 -4.53 -2.74 6.49
CA GLY A 26 -5.98 -2.78 6.71
C GLY A 26 -6.75 -3.55 5.64
N LEU A 27 -8.00 -3.86 5.94
CA LEU A 27 -8.90 -4.62 5.09
C LEU A 27 -9.21 -3.91 3.75
N PRO A 28 -9.64 -4.62 2.69
CA PRO A 28 -10.11 -3.98 1.46
C PRO A 28 -11.22 -2.93 1.71
N ALA A 29 -11.35 -1.96 0.80
CA ALA A 29 -12.31 -0.83 0.92
C ALA A 29 -12.18 0.07 2.17
N ARG A 30 -10.98 0.09 2.80
CA ARG A 30 -10.65 0.98 3.94
C ARG A 30 -9.75 2.16 3.52
N GLY A 31 -10.04 2.84 2.41
CA GLY A 31 -9.33 4.07 2.03
C GLY A 31 -7.80 4.03 1.77
N LYS A 32 -7.11 2.90 1.92
CA LYS A 32 -5.62 2.82 1.83
C LYS A 32 -5.03 3.43 0.56
N THR A 33 -5.58 3.10 -0.61
CA THR A 33 -5.10 3.68 -1.89
C THR A 33 -5.36 5.18 -1.94
N TYR A 34 -6.48 5.66 -1.42
CA TYR A 34 -6.76 7.10 -1.34
C TYR A 34 -5.74 7.81 -0.45
N ILE A 35 -5.48 7.28 0.76
CA ILE A 35 -4.48 7.80 1.69
C ILE A 35 -3.09 7.80 1.02
N SER A 36 -2.71 6.69 0.38
CA SER A 36 -1.44 6.54 -0.34
C SER A 36 -1.27 7.62 -1.40
N THR A 37 -2.26 7.79 -2.29
CA THR A 37 -2.21 8.79 -3.36
C THR A 37 -2.15 10.23 -2.81
N LYS A 38 -2.95 10.55 -1.80
CA LYS A 38 -2.96 11.89 -1.20
C LYS A 38 -1.66 12.20 -0.46
N LEU A 39 -1.15 11.26 0.33
CA LEU A 39 0.12 11.36 1.04
C LEU A 39 1.27 11.57 0.05
N THR A 40 1.36 10.72 -0.98
CA THR A 40 2.39 10.86 -2.02
C THR A 40 2.29 12.19 -2.75
N ARG A 41 1.08 12.67 -3.08
CA ARG A 41 0.91 13.99 -3.71
C ARG A 41 1.42 15.12 -2.82
N TYR A 42 1.09 15.07 -1.52
CA TYR A 42 1.52 16.08 -0.56
C TYR A 42 3.04 16.08 -0.36
N LEU A 43 3.64 14.90 -0.15
CA LEU A 43 5.09 14.78 0.05
C LEU A 43 5.88 15.26 -1.17
N ASN A 44 5.44 14.93 -2.38
CA ASN A 44 6.05 15.47 -3.59
C ASN A 44 5.88 16.99 -3.70
N TRP A 45 4.72 17.53 -3.31
CA TRP A 45 4.47 18.98 -3.34
C TRP A 45 5.42 19.78 -2.43
N ILE A 46 5.78 19.24 -1.26
CA ILE A 46 6.76 19.86 -0.36
C ILE A 46 8.22 19.53 -0.72
N GLY A 47 8.47 18.87 -1.86
CA GLY A 47 9.82 18.58 -2.35
C GLY A 47 10.45 17.29 -1.81
N THR A 48 9.65 16.33 -1.33
CA THR A 48 10.13 14.99 -0.94
C THR A 48 9.72 13.95 -2.00
N PRO A 49 10.67 13.49 -2.86
CA PRO A 49 10.40 12.49 -3.89
C PRO A 49 9.75 11.23 -3.30
N THR A 50 8.49 11.01 -3.68
CA THR A 50 7.67 9.93 -3.15
C THR A 50 6.96 9.17 -4.26
N LYS A 51 6.92 7.84 -4.18
CA LYS A 51 6.22 6.98 -5.15
C LYS A 51 5.35 5.92 -4.46
N VAL A 52 4.17 5.65 -5.03
CA VAL A 52 3.28 4.57 -4.59
C VAL A 52 3.59 3.28 -5.36
N PHE A 53 3.64 2.17 -4.64
CA PHE A 53 3.77 0.81 -5.15
C PHE A 53 2.50 0.05 -4.79
N ASN A 54 1.54 -0.02 -5.72
CA ASN A 54 0.23 -0.63 -5.48
C ASN A 54 0.25 -2.13 -5.86
N LEU A 55 0.22 -3.01 -4.86
CA LEU A 55 0.29 -4.46 -5.10
C LEU A 55 -0.91 -5.01 -5.89
N GLY A 56 -2.03 -4.29 -5.89
CA GLY A 56 -3.18 -4.60 -6.74
C GLY A 56 -2.84 -4.54 -8.22
N GLN A 57 -1.95 -3.62 -8.63
CA GLN A 57 -1.46 -3.50 -10.01
C GLN A 57 -0.50 -4.64 -10.38
N TYR A 58 0.51 -4.90 -9.54
CA TYR A 58 1.43 -6.03 -9.74
C TYR A 58 0.69 -7.37 -9.89
N ARG A 59 -0.38 -7.56 -9.11
CA ARG A 59 -1.24 -8.75 -9.22
C ARG A 59 -2.03 -8.79 -10.52
N ARG A 60 -2.57 -7.66 -11.00
CA ARG A 60 -3.28 -7.61 -12.30
C ARG A 60 -2.37 -7.86 -13.49
N GLU A 61 -1.11 -7.44 -13.41
CA GLU A 61 -0.11 -7.71 -14.44
C GLU A 61 0.31 -9.18 -14.45
N ALA A 62 0.31 -9.84 -13.28
CA ALA A 62 0.66 -11.24 -13.15
C ALA A 62 -0.49 -12.21 -13.49
N VAL A 63 -1.74 -11.86 -13.17
CA VAL A 63 -2.90 -12.74 -13.35
C VAL A 63 -4.16 -11.99 -13.76
N SER A 64 -4.99 -12.65 -14.57
CA SER A 64 -6.28 -12.16 -15.04
C SER A 64 -7.47 -12.52 -14.12
N TYR A 65 -7.22 -13.18 -12.99
CA TYR A 65 -8.27 -13.69 -12.09
C TYR A 65 -9.12 -12.56 -11.47
N ARG A 66 -10.45 -12.69 -11.53
CA ARG A 66 -11.39 -11.58 -11.23
C ARG A 66 -12.27 -11.74 -10.00
N ASN A 67 -12.31 -12.92 -9.35
CA ASN A 67 -13.25 -13.19 -8.26
C ASN A 67 -12.58 -13.34 -6.89
N TYR A 68 -13.40 -13.40 -5.84
CA TYR A 68 -12.98 -13.54 -4.44
C TYR A 68 -12.22 -14.84 -4.14
N GLU A 69 -12.39 -15.90 -4.94
CA GLU A 69 -11.77 -17.22 -4.72
C GLU A 69 -10.25 -17.16 -4.76
N PHE A 70 -9.69 -16.24 -5.55
CA PHE A 70 -8.26 -15.94 -5.57
C PHE A 70 -7.74 -15.44 -4.20
N PHE A 71 -8.60 -14.84 -3.38
CA PHE A 71 -8.21 -14.27 -2.10
C PHE A 71 -8.37 -15.20 -0.92
N ARG A 72 -8.98 -16.38 -1.12
CA ARG A 72 -9.21 -17.35 -0.07
C ARG A 72 -7.90 -17.78 0.62
N PRO A 73 -7.94 -18.08 1.94
CA PRO A 73 -6.77 -18.47 2.69
C PRO A 73 -6.32 -19.92 2.43
N ASP A 74 -7.17 -20.76 1.86
CA ASP A 74 -6.85 -22.15 1.47
C ASP A 74 -6.32 -22.26 0.04
N ASN A 75 -6.37 -21.18 -0.74
CA ASN A 75 -5.85 -21.13 -2.10
C ASN A 75 -4.32 -20.91 -2.10
N MET A 76 -3.56 -22.00 -1.95
CA MET A 76 -2.09 -21.98 -1.88
C MET A 76 -1.42 -21.39 -3.13
N GLU A 77 -1.96 -21.67 -4.32
CA GLU A 77 -1.44 -21.12 -5.58
C GLU A 77 -1.59 -19.60 -5.62
N ALA A 78 -2.77 -19.09 -5.30
CA ALA A 78 -3.00 -17.65 -5.25
C ALA A 78 -2.23 -16.96 -4.13
N GLN A 79 -1.98 -17.63 -3.00
CA GLN A 79 -1.07 -17.13 -1.97
C GLN A 79 0.36 -16.99 -2.49
N LEU A 80 0.86 -17.99 -3.22
CA LEU A 80 2.19 -17.95 -3.83
C LEU A 80 2.31 -16.79 -4.83
N ILE A 81 1.32 -16.62 -5.71
CA ILE A 81 1.27 -15.51 -6.67
C ILE A 81 1.26 -14.17 -5.93
N ARG A 82 0.39 -13.99 -4.92
CA ARG A 82 0.36 -12.75 -4.12
C ARG A 82 1.68 -12.47 -3.40
N LYS A 83 2.39 -13.51 -2.94
CA LYS A 83 3.72 -13.38 -2.35
C LYS A 83 4.75 -12.94 -3.38
N GLN A 84 4.74 -13.52 -4.59
CA GLN A 84 5.62 -13.12 -5.69
C GLN A 84 5.38 -11.67 -6.11
N CYS A 85 4.12 -11.23 -6.23
CA CYS A 85 3.79 -9.82 -6.52
C CYS A 85 4.35 -8.87 -5.44
N ALA A 86 4.26 -9.25 -4.16
CA ALA A 86 4.84 -8.46 -3.08
C ALA A 86 6.37 -8.37 -3.19
N LEU A 87 7.05 -9.47 -3.50
CA LEU A 87 8.51 -9.49 -3.69
C LEU A 87 8.94 -8.68 -4.92
N ALA A 88 8.18 -8.72 -6.02
CA ALA A 88 8.42 -7.88 -7.20
C ALA A 88 8.29 -6.39 -6.86
N ALA A 89 7.23 -6.01 -6.15
CA ALA A 89 7.05 -4.64 -5.69
C ALA A 89 8.17 -4.18 -4.75
N LEU A 90 8.64 -5.05 -3.83
CA LEU A 90 9.77 -4.72 -2.95
C LEU A 90 11.08 -4.50 -3.75
N LYS A 91 11.34 -5.30 -4.80
CA LYS A 91 12.50 -5.05 -5.68
C LYS A 91 12.44 -3.68 -6.34
N ASP A 92 11.26 -3.28 -6.81
CA ASP A 92 11.07 -1.95 -7.41
C ASP A 92 11.16 -0.83 -6.38
N VAL A 93 10.71 -1.05 -5.14
CA VAL A 93 10.94 -0.13 -4.01
C VAL A 93 12.44 0.07 -3.79
N HIS A 94 13.23 -1.01 -3.73
CA HIS A 94 14.67 -0.89 -3.54
C HIS A 94 15.32 -0.14 -4.70
N LYS A 95 14.94 -0.45 -5.95
CA LYS A 95 15.45 0.27 -7.12
C LYS A 95 15.15 1.78 -7.02
N TYR A 96 13.92 2.13 -6.66
CA TYR A 96 13.49 3.52 -6.52
C TYR A 96 14.27 4.27 -5.43
N LEU A 97 14.37 3.69 -4.23
CA LEU A 97 15.03 4.32 -3.09
C LEU A 97 16.56 4.36 -3.19
N SER A 98 17.18 3.42 -3.92
CA SER A 98 18.65 3.34 -4.02
C SER A 98 19.24 3.89 -5.32
N ARG A 99 18.47 3.97 -6.41
CA ARG A 99 18.99 4.35 -7.75
C ARG A 99 18.22 5.48 -8.43
N GLU A 100 17.02 5.81 -8.00
CA GLU A 100 16.14 6.79 -8.67
C GLU A 100 15.88 8.03 -7.79
N GLU A 101 16.79 8.34 -6.85
CA GLU A 101 16.70 9.50 -5.94
C GLU A 101 15.39 9.56 -5.11
N GLY A 102 14.72 8.41 -4.93
CA GLY A 102 13.51 8.31 -4.13
C GLY A 102 13.78 8.44 -2.64
N HIS A 103 12.99 9.26 -1.94
CA HIS A 103 13.11 9.42 -0.49
C HIS A 103 12.06 8.59 0.27
N VAL A 104 10.84 8.49 -0.27
CA VAL A 104 9.73 7.77 0.38
C VAL A 104 9.05 6.81 -0.60
N ALA A 105 8.93 5.55 -0.20
CA ALA A 105 8.17 4.55 -0.95
C ALA A 105 6.91 4.17 -0.18
N VAL A 106 5.73 4.43 -0.75
CA VAL A 106 4.45 4.01 -0.17
C VAL A 106 4.07 2.64 -0.70
N PHE A 107 4.10 1.62 0.15
CA PHE A 107 3.76 0.24 -0.17
C PHE A 107 2.27 0.00 0.09
N ASP A 108 1.45 0.17 -0.95
CA ASP A 108 -0.02 0.09 -0.88
C ASP A 108 -0.50 -1.35 -1.10
N ALA A 109 -0.82 -2.02 0.01
CA ALA A 109 -1.39 -3.35 0.06
C ALA A 109 -2.22 -3.55 1.34
N THR A 110 -2.79 -4.74 1.54
CA THR A 110 -3.55 -5.05 2.77
C THR A 110 -2.64 -5.24 3.98
N ASN A 111 -1.52 -5.96 3.82
CA ASN A 111 -0.52 -6.23 4.88
C ASN A 111 -1.14 -6.62 6.25
N THR A 112 -2.24 -7.37 6.20
CA THR A 112 -3.11 -7.69 7.34
C THR A 112 -2.51 -8.73 8.28
N THR A 113 -1.48 -9.48 7.88
CA THR A 113 -0.85 -10.51 8.72
C THR A 113 0.50 -10.03 9.25
N ARG A 114 0.87 -10.46 10.47
CA ARG A 114 2.19 -10.20 11.05
C ARG A 114 3.31 -10.81 10.22
N GLU A 115 3.11 -12.02 9.69
CA GLU A 115 4.08 -12.68 8.80
C GLU A 115 4.46 -11.79 7.61
N ARG A 116 3.46 -11.16 6.96
CA ARG A 116 3.72 -10.24 5.83
C ARG A 116 4.49 -9.00 6.29
N ARG A 117 4.13 -8.43 7.44
CA ARG A 117 4.81 -7.24 7.99
C ARG A 117 6.25 -7.56 8.41
N SER A 118 6.51 -8.73 8.98
CA SER A 118 7.87 -9.21 9.31
C SER A 118 8.75 -9.34 8.07
N LEU A 119 8.22 -9.87 6.96
CA LEU A 119 8.95 -9.94 5.69
C LEU A 119 9.37 -8.55 5.19
N ILE A 120 8.45 -7.58 5.27
CA ILE A 120 8.72 -6.19 4.86
C ILE A 120 9.75 -5.53 5.78
N LEU A 121 9.63 -5.74 7.10
CA LEU A 121 10.58 -5.23 8.09
C LEU A 121 11.98 -5.80 7.89
N GLN A 122 12.09 -7.10 7.64
CA GLN A 122 13.37 -7.75 7.33
C GLN A 122 13.99 -7.13 6.07
N PHE A 123 13.22 -7.00 5.00
CA PHE A 123 13.68 -6.37 3.76
C PHE A 123 14.16 -4.93 4.00
N ALA A 124 13.40 -4.12 4.76
CA ALA A 124 13.79 -2.75 5.07
C ALA A 124 15.08 -2.70 5.90
N LYS A 125 15.21 -3.58 6.90
CA LYS A 125 16.40 -3.68 7.74
C LYS A 125 17.65 -4.04 6.95
N GLU A 126 17.55 -5.01 6.02
CA GLU A 126 18.65 -5.42 5.14
C GLU A 126 19.18 -4.28 4.26
N HIS A 127 18.32 -3.30 3.92
CA HIS A 127 18.68 -2.17 3.07
C HIS A 127 18.84 -0.84 3.84
N GLY A 128 18.72 -0.84 5.17
CA GLY A 128 18.84 0.36 6.00
C GLY A 128 17.70 1.37 5.84
N TYR A 129 16.51 0.93 5.44
CA TYR A 129 15.34 1.78 5.28
C TYR A 129 14.57 1.93 6.60
N LYS A 130 14.08 3.14 6.87
CA LYS A 130 13.11 3.36 7.95
C LYS A 130 11.74 2.82 7.53
N VAL A 131 10.95 2.35 8.49
CA VAL A 131 9.61 1.83 8.24
C VAL A 131 8.60 2.58 9.10
N PHE A 132 7.50 3.02 8.48
CA PHE A 132 6.36 3.63 9.17
C PHE A 132 5.06 2.99 8.67
N PHE A 133 4.24 2.44 9.58
CA PHE A 133 2.97 1.83 9.20
C PHE A 133 1.81 2.81 9.31
N ILE A 134 0.89 2.75 8.34
CA ILE A 134 -0.39 3.46 8.39
C ILE A 134 -1.50 2.42 8.29
N GLU A 135 -2.15 2.15 9.41
CA GLU A 135 -3.29 1.25 9.46
C GLU A 135 -4.59 2.04 9.33
N SER A 136 -5.40 1.72 8.32
CA SER A 136 -6.75 2.28 8.18
C SER A 136 -7.78 1.24 8.59
N ILE A 137 -8.50 1.58 9.65
CA ILE A 137 -9.58 0.80 10.26
C ILE A 137 -10.86 1.59 9.99
N CYS A 138 -11.91 0.90 9.54
CA CYS A 138 -13.24 1.48 9.44
C CYS A 138 -14.22 0.33 9.57
N ASN A 139 -15.15 0.43 10.50
CA ASN A 139 -16.16 -0.61 10.76
C ASN A 139 -17.57 -0.13 10.39
N ASP A 140 -17.68 1.08 9.83
CA ASP A 140 -18.94 1.66 9.38
C ASP A 140 -19.37 1.03 8.04
N PRO A 141 -20.47 0.26 8.02
CA PRO A 141 -20.91 -0.44 6.81
C PRO A 141 -21.29 0.50 5.68
N ASP A 142 -21.79 1.71 5.98
CA ASP A 142 -22.20 2.69 4.97
C ASP A 142 -20.97 3.28 4.27
N ILE A 143 -19.93 3.62 5.04
CA ILE A 143 -18.65 4.07 4.48
C ILE A 143 -18.00 2.97 3.64
N ILE A 144 -18.06 1.72 4.11
CA ILE A 144 -17.50 0.57 3.37
C ILE A 144 -18.24 0.36 2.06
N ALA A 145 -19.57 0.36 2.08
CA ALA A 145 -20.41 0.20 0.89
C ALA A 145 -20.14 1.33 -0.11
N GLU A 146 -20.03 2.58 0.36
CA GLU A 146 -19.75 3.73 -0.50
C GLU A 146 -18.34 3.64 -1.11
N ASN A 147 -17.33 3.23 -0.34
CA ASN A 147 -15.98 3.01 -0.85
C ASN A 147 -15.93 1.93 -1.94
N ILE A 148 -16.74 0.86 -1.80
CA ILE A 148 -16.86 -0.17 -2.83
C ILE A 148 -17.52 0.41 -4.07
N LYS A 149 -18.64 1.12 -3.93
CA LYS A 149 -19.36 1.73 -5.06
C LYS A 149 -18.47 2.71 -5.82
N GLN A 150 -17.86 3.67 -5.14
CA GLN A 150 -17.12 4.75 -5.78
C GLN A 150 -15.81 4.28 -6.45
N VAL A 151 -15.09 3.33 -5.82
CA VAL A 151 -13.72 3.01 -6.24
C VAL A 151 -13.61 1.65 -6.91
N LYS A 152 -14.53 0.72 -6.64
CA LYS A 152 -14.43 -0.67 -7.12
C LYS A 152 -15.31 -0.96 -8.32
N LEU A 153 -16.41 -0.24 -8.52
CA LEU A 153 -17.19 -0.36 -9.76
C LEU A 153 -16.40 0.07 -11.00
N GLY A 154 -15.53 1.09 -10.87
CA GLY A 154 -14.61 1.51 -11.94
C GLY A 154 -13.27 0.78 -11.95
N SER A 155 -13.07 -0.24 -11.11
CA SER A 155 -11.80 -0.96 -11.02
C SER A 155 -11.62 -1.89 -12.22
N PRO A 156 -10.39 -2.03 -12.77
CA PRO A 156 -10.11 -3.00 -13.83
C PRO A 156 -10.46 -4.46 -13.46
N ASP A 157 -10.52 -4.76 -12.16
CA ASP A 157 -10.91 -6.06 -11.63
C ASP A 157 -12.38 -6.44 -12.01
N TYR A 158 -13.25 -5.46 -12.28
CA TYR A 158 -14.70 -5.64 -12.41
C TYR A 158 -15.29 -5.09 -13.74
N ILE A 159 -14.46 -4.98 -14.78
CA ILE A 159 -14.91 -4.57 -16.12
C ILE A 159 -16.04 -5.53 -16.59
N ASP A 160 -17.12 -4.96 -17.09
CA ASP A 160 -18.33 -5.63 -17.59
C ASP A 160 -19.11 -6.47 -16.56
N CYS A 161 -18.90 -6.24 -15.26
CA CYS A 161 -19.64 -6.91 -14.20
C CYS A 161 -20.81 -6.05 -13.70
N ASP A 162 -21.93 -6.70 -13.39
CA ASP A 162 -23.10 -6.05 -12.80
C ASP A 162 -22.81 -5.54 -11.38
N GLN A 163 -23.33 -4.36 -11.03
CA GLN A 163 -22.98 -3.66 -9.78
C GLN A 163 -23.28 -4.50 -8.54
N GLU A 164 -24.41 -5.20 -8.52
CA GLU A 164 -24.81 -6.07 -7.41
C GLU A 164 -23.83 -7.25 -7.24
N LYS A 165 -23.41 -7.87 -8.35
CA LYS A 165 -22.45 -8.98 -8.34
C LYS A 165 -21.05 -8.53 -7.90
N VAL A 166 -20.64 -7.32 -8.27
CA VAL A 166 -19.38 -6.72 -7.82
C VAL A 166 -19.39 -6.49 -6.33
N LEU A 167 -20.49 -5.97 -5.79
CA LEU A 167 -20.64 -5.75 -4.35
C LEU A 167 -20.57 -7.09 -3.60
N GLU A 168 -21.32 -8.10 -4.04
CA GLU A 168 -21.33 -9.42 -3.42
C GLU A 168 -19.93 -10.08 -3.45
N ASP A 169 -19.24 -10.07 -4.59
CA ASP A 169 -17.87 -10.59 -4.72
C ASP A 169 -16.90 -9.84 -3.80
N PHE A 170 -17.00 -8.51 -3.74
CA PHE A 170 -16.08 -7.70 -2.95
C PHE A 170 -16.31 -7.88 -1.44
N LEU A 171 -17.55 -8.09 -0.99
CA LEU A 171 -17.86 -8.42 0.40
C LEU A 171 -17.25 -9.78 0.78
N LYS A 172 -17.45 -10.83 -0.04
CA LYS A 172 -16.79 -12.13 0.15
C LYS A 172 -15.28 -12.04 0.16
N ARG A 173 -14.71 -11.14 -0.66
CA ARG A 173 -13.28 -10.83 -0.64
C ARG A 173 -12.84 -10.21 0.69
N ILE A 174 -13.62 -9.31 1.28
CA ILE A 174 -13.32 -8.73 2.60
C ILE A 174 -13.31 -9.84 3.65
N GLU A 175 -14.32 -10.70 3.68
CA GLU A 175 -14.42 -11.84 4.59
C GLU A 175 -13.18 -12.75 4.52
N CYS A 176 -12.66 -13.02 3.30
CA CYS A 176 -11.44 -13.79 3.12
C CYS A 176 -10.21 -13.19 3.83
N TYR A 177 -10.12 -11.85 3.93
CA TYR A 177 -9.04 -11.18 4.64
C TYR A 177 -9.29 -11.08 6.15
N GLU A 178 -10.55 -10.99 6.59
CA GLU A 178 -10.93 -10.91 8.00
C GLU A 178 -10.49 -12.15 8.78
N ILE A 179 -10.59 -13.35 8.18
CA ILE A 179 -10.21 -14.62 8.81
C ILE A 179 -8.81 -14.59 9.42
N ASN A 180 -7.85 -13.92 8.75
CA ASN A 180 -6.45 -13.87 9.17
C ASN A 180 -6.00 -12.46 9.54
N TYR A 181 -6.92 -11.52 9.72
CA TYR A 181 -6.52 -10.14 10.02
C TYR A 181 -5.96 -10.05 11.43
N GLN A 182 -4.72 -9.59 11.52
CA GLN A 182 -4.02 -9.29 12.75
C GLN A 182 -3.71 -7.79 12.75
N PRO A 183 -4.61 -6.97 13.33
CA PRO A 183 -4.39 -5.53 13.45
C PRO A 183 -3.05 -5.22 14.13
N LEU A 184 -2.50 -4.03 13.90
CA LEU A 184 -1.38 -3.56 14.73
C LEU A 184 -1.84 -3.49 16.18
N ASP A 185 -0.98 -3.86 17.11
CA ASP A 185 -1.31 -3.98 18.52
C ASP A 185 -0.30 -3.23 19.39
N GLU A 186 -0.77 -2.53 20.42
CA GLU A 186 0.09 -1.65 21.23
C GLU A 186 1.14 -2.44 22.03
N GLU A 187 0.82 -3.67 22.45
CA GLU A 187 1.74 -4.50 23.22
C GLU A 187 2.67 -5.28 22.28
N LEU A 188 2.09 -6.00 21.32
CA LEU A 188 2.82 -6.90 20.42
C LEU A 188 3.66 -6.15 19.38
N ASP A 189 3.19 -4.98 18.94
CA ASP A 189 3.83 -4.15 17.91
C ASP A 189 4.42 -2.85 18.52
N SER A 190 4.63 -2.80 19.84
CA SER A 190 5.21 -1.67 20.62
C SER A 190 6.53 -1.11 20.09
N HIS A 191 7.30 -1.94 19.39
CA HIS A 191 8.61 -1.58 18.82
C HIS A 191 8.50 -0.97 17.41
N LEU A 192 7.29 -0.92 16.82
CA LEU A 192 7.05 -0.39 15.49
C LEU A 192 6.63 1.08 15.54
N SER A 193 7.00 1.85 14.50
CA SER A 193 6.47 3.19 14.30
C SER A 193 5.21 3.11 13.44
N TYR A 194 4.06 3.50 13.99
CA TYR A 194 2.79 3.43 13.27
C TYR A 194 1.77 4.50 13.69
N ILE A 195 0.75 4.66 12.85
CA ILE A 195 -0.48 5.39 13.17
C ILE A 195 -1.68 4.54 12.76
N LYS A 196 -2.73 4.56 13.60
CA LYS A 196 -4.06 4.02 13.28
C LYS A 196 -5.02 5.16 12.95
N ILE A 197 -5.73 5.02 11.83
CA ILE A 197 -6.78 5.95 11.39
C ILE A 197 -8.10 5.19 11.47
N PHE A 198 -9.06 5.73 12.21
CA PHE A 198 -10.40 5.17 12.45
C PHE A 198 -11.47 5.91 11.65
#